data_AF-W7DDY1-F1
#
_entry.id   AF-W7DDY1-F1
#
_cell.length_a   1.000
_cell.length_b   1.000
_cell.length_c   1.000
_cell.angle_alpha   90.00
_cell.angle_beta   90.00
_cell.angle_gamma   90.00
#
_symmetry.space_group_name_H-M   'P 1'
#
loop_
_entity.id
_entity.type
_entity.pdbx_description
1 polymer ?
#
loop_
_entity_poly.entity_id
_entity_poly.type
_entity_poly.pdbx_seq_one_letter_code
_entity_poly.pdbx_strand_id
1 'polypeptide(L)'
;MSAMGKSTDRLVDMALEISDNPSKREMDMLLSTGEQVTISLLSMAIHEQNYEAVSYTGWQAGITTEPIASNARILDIDTEAIQDALSQGKIVIVAGFQGISADREITTLGRGGSDTTAVALAAALEADKCSICTDVVGVFTTDPRYIKNARKLNQVTYDEMLELANLGAGVLHPRAVEYAKNYRIPLEVRASHEDEAGTMIEEEMTMENTKVVRGIAFEDKITRITIHWDKKRKHARLQSIHNISRTQHVDIIIQGITGLGHGN
;
A
#
# COMPACT_ATOMS: atom_id res chain seq x y z
N MET A 1 0.41 11.02 -5.71
CA MET A 1 0.91 11.80 -4.55
C MET A 1 -0.05 11.67 -3.39
N SER A 2 0.43 11.37 -2.18
CA SER A 2 -0.40 11.35 -0.97
C SER A 2 -0.65 12.75 -0.41
N ALA A 3 -1.63 12.88 0.48
CA ALA A 3 -1.87 14.12 1.22
C ALA A 3 -0.69 14.50 2.13
N MET A 4 -0.51 15.79 2.40
CA MET A 4 0.60 16.29 3.23
C MET A 4 0.50 15.82 4.69
N GLY A 5 1.45 14.98 5.14
CA GLY A 5 1.62 14.63 6.55
C GLY A 5 0.33 14.24 7.27
N LYS A 6 0.00 14.98 8.35
CA LYS A 6 -1.20 14.74 9.19
C LYS A 6 -2.49 15.34 8.64
N SER A 7 -2.51 15.81 7.39
CA SER A 7 -3.71 16.44 6.82
C SER A 7 -4.88 15.46 6.71
N THR A 8 -4.62 14.20 6.32
CA THR A 8 -5.65 13.16 6.30
C THR A 8 -6.25 12.92 7.69
N ASP A 9 -5.41 12.83 8.73
CA ASP A 9 -5.89 12.65 10.12
C ASP A 9 -6.78 13.82 10.55
N ARG A 10 -6.37 15.06 10.22
CA ARG A 10 -7.20 16.25 10.50
C ARG A 10 -8.54 16.22 9.77
N LEU A 11 -8.59 15.75 8.52
CA LEU A 11 -9.86 15.60 7.79
C LEU A 11 -10.76 14.56 8.45
N VAL A 12 -10.20 13.45 8.95
CA VAL A 12 -10.93 12.45 9.74
C VAL A 12 -11.47 13.07 11.03
N ASP A 13 -10.64 13.81 11.77
CA ASP A 13 -11.06 14.47 13.01
C ASP A 13 -12.22 15.44 12.78
N MET A 14 -12.17 16.25 11.72
CA MET A 14 -13.26 17.15 11.34
C MET A 14 -14.58 16.42 11.04
N ALA A 15 -14.51 15.25 10.41
CA ALA A 15 -15.72 14.45 10.16
C ALA A 15 -16.32 13.91 11.46
N LEU A 16 -15.45 13.48 12.39
CA LEU A 16 -15.84 12.96 13.70
C LEU A 16 -16.39 14.04 14.63
N GLU A 17 -15.99 15.30 14.48
CA GLU A 17 -16.63 16.44 15.16
C GLU A 17 -18.10 16.63 14.76
N ILE A 18 -18.48 16.19 13.55
CA ILE A 18 -19.83 16.33 13.00
C ILE A 18 -20.67 15.07 13.24
N SER A 19 -20.07 13.89 13.14
CA SER A 19 -20.77 12.61 13.26
C SER A 19 -19.88 11.52 13.83
N ASP A 20 -20.37 10.76 14.80
CA ASP A 20 -19.68 9.57 15.35
C ASP A 20 -19.59 8.41 14.33
N ASN A 21 -20.41 8.43 13.28
CA ASN A 21 -20.46 7.40 12.24
C ASN A 21 -20.70 8.05 10.87
N PRO A 22 -19.71 8.81 10.35
CA PRO A 22 -19.85 9.49 9.08
C PRO A 22 -20.03 8.46 7.96
N SER A 23 -20.85 8.79 6.96
CA SER A 23 -21.07 7.86 5.85
C SER A 23 -19.78 7.67 5.05
N LYS A 24 -19.47 6.43 4.66
CA LYS A 24 -18.23 6.10 3.92
C LYS A 24 -18.10 6.87 2.61
N ARG A 25 -19.22 7.13 1.93
CA ARG A 25 -19.25 7.91 0.68
C ARG A 25 -18.79 9.36 0.93
N GLU A 26 -19.32 10.01 1.96
CA GLU A 26 -18.87 11.37 2.30
C GLU A 26 -17.43 11.39 2.80
N MET A 27 -16.98 10.33 3.48
CA MET A 27 -15.57 10.19 3.87
C MET A 27 -14.65 10.11 2.64
N ASP A 28 -15.01 9.33 1.62
CA ASP A 28 -14.23 9.26 0.39
C ASP A 28 -14.14 10.61 -0.30
N MET A 29 -15.26 11.33 -0.39
CA MET A 29 -15.30 12.69 -0.91
C MET A 29 -14.38 13.62 -0.10
N LEU A 30 -14.49 13.61 1.23
CA LEU A 30 -13.70 14.47 2.11
C LEU A 30 -12.20 14.18 2.02
N LEU A 31 -11.79 12.92 2.18
CA LEU A 31 -10.39 12.52 2.23
C LEU A 31 -9.68 12.74 0.89
N SER A 32 -10.41 12.60 -0.23
CA SER A 32 -9.86 12.87 -1.56
C SER A 32 -9.32 14.30 -1.71
N THR A 33 -9.91 15.27 -1.01
CA THR A 33 -9.52 16.69 -1.10
C THR A 33 -8.09 16.95 -0.63
N GLY A 34 -7.59 16.19 0.36
CA GLY A 34 -6.23 16.35 0.86
C GLY A 34 -5.18 16.08 -0.21
N GLU A 35 -5.43 15.08 -1.05
CA GLU A 35 -4.53 14.78 -2.17
C GLU A 35 -4.65 15.80 -3.30
N GLN A 36 -5.86 16.31 -3.57
CA GLN A 36 -6.08 17.36 -4.57
C GLN A 36 -5.32 18.65 -4.23
N VAL A 37 -5.33 19.05 -2.96
CA VAL A 37 -4.53 20.19 -2.48
C VAL A 37 -3.05 19.93 -2.74
N THR A 38 -2.57 18.72 -2.47
CA THR A 38 -1.14 18.39 -2.57
C THR A 38 -0.64 18.43 -4.02
N ILE A 39 -1.38 17.84 -4.96
CA ILE A 39 -0.97 17.84 -6.38
C ILE A 39 -0.97 19.23 -6.99
N SER A 40 -1.91 20.08 -6.57
CA SER A 40 -2.02 21.46 -7.03
C SER A 40 -0.82 22.28 -6.57
N LEU A 41 -0.49 22.20 -5.27
CA LEU A 41 0.67 22.88 -4.69
C LEU A 41 1.99 22.39 -5.30
N LEU A 42 2.14 21.09 -5.55
CA LEU A 42 3.34 20.55 -6.19
C LEU A 42 3.48 21.04 -7.63
N SER A 43 2.38 21.10 -8.40
CA SER A 43 2.40 21.64 -9.76
C SER A 43 2.86 23.10 -9.77
N MET A 44 2.34 23.93 -8.84
CA MET A 44 2.78 25.33 -8.71
C MET A 44 4.26 25.44 -8.36
N ALA A 45 4.75 24.60 -7.44
CA ALA A 45 6.17 24.60 -7.07
C ALA A 45 7.07 24.20 -8.25
N ILE A 46 6.65 23.27 -9.10
CA ILE A 46 7.40 22.85 -10.29
C ILE A 46 7.40 23.96 -11.35
N HIS A 47 6.27 24.67 -11.53
CA HIS A 47 6.19 25.85 -12.40
C HIS A 47 7.16 26.96 -11.95
N GLU A 48 7.29 27.22 -10.65
CA GLU A 48 8.28 28.18 -10.11
C GLU A 48 9.74 27.78 -10.40
N GLN A 49 10.00 26.50 -10.68
CA GLN A 49 11.30 26.01 -11.14
C GLN A 49 11.47 26.06 -12.67
N ASN A 50 10.55 26.71 -13.39
CA ASN A 50 10.51 26.83 -14.86
C ASN A 50 10.34 25.50 -15.61
N TYR A 51 9.67 24.53 -14.99
CA TYR A 51 9.24 23.30 -15.66
C TYR A 51 7.72 23.33 -15.89
N GLU A 52 7.28 22.78 -17.01
CA GLU A 52 5.86 22.60 -17.29
C GLU A 52 5.32 21.36 -16.55
N ALA A 53 4.25 21.55 -15.79
CA ALA A 53 3.58 20.48 -15.05
C ALA A 53 2.06 20.55 -15.15
N VAL A 54 1.38 19.42 -15.01
CA VAL A 54 -0.08 19.34 -14.96
C VAL A 54 -0.52 18.36 -13.87
N SER A 55 -1.51 18.76 -13.08
CA SER A 55 -2.07 17.94 -12.02
C SER A 55 -3.38 17.29 -12.43
N TYR A 56 -3.55 15.99 -12.19
CA TYR A 56 -4.79 15.25 -12.41
C TYR A 56 -5.29 14.61 -11.11
N THR A 57 -6.58 14.80 -10.84
CA THR A 57 -7.30 13.97 -9.87
C THR A 57 -7.50 12.55 -10.43
N GLY A 58 -7.84 11.57 -9.58
CA GLY A 58 -7.91 10.16 -10.00
C GLY A 58 -8.80 9.92 -11.22
N TRP A 59 -9.98 10.55 -11.28
CA TRP A 59 -10.90 10.44 -12.42
C TRP A 59 -10.41 11.15 -13.68
N GLN A 60 -9.68 12.27 -13.55
CA GLN A 60 -9.04 12.93 -14.70
C GLN A 60 -7.85 12.14 -15.23
N ALA A 61 -7.23 11.32 -14.39
CA ALA A 61 -6.19 10.36 -14.73
C ALA A 61 -6.76 9.00 -15.20
N GLY A 62 -8.08 8.91 -15.45
CA GLY A 62 -8.73 7.71 -15.98
C GLY A 62 -8.92 6.56 -14.99
N ILE A 63 -8.69 6.76 -13.68
CA ILE A 63 -8.74 5.69 -12.68
C ILE A 63 -10.21 5.33 -12.36
N THR A 64 -10.64 4.19 -12.88
CA THR A 64 -11.97 3.61 -12.62
C THR A 64 -11.90 2.57 -11.51
N THR A 65 -12.87 2.57 -10.61
CA THR A 65 -12.89 1.72 -9.41
C THR A 65 -14.22 1.01 -9.19
N GLU A 66 -14.19 -0.02 -8.34
CA GLU A 66 -15.41 -0.63 -7.80
C GLU A 66 -16.23 0.37 -6.96
N PRO A 67 -17.56 0.25 -6.90
CA PRO A 67 -18.43 1.11 -6.10
C PRO A 67 -18.39 0.74 -4.60
N ILE A 68 -17.19 0.51 -4.04
CA ILE A 68 -16.98 0.16 -2.64
C ILE A 68 -16.24 1.31 -1.94
N ALA A 69 -16.99 2.11 -1.19
CA ALA A 69 -16.39 3.24 -0.49
C ALA A 69 -15.35 2.80 0.56
N SER A 70 -14.31 3.62 0.73
CA SER A 70 -13.20 3.50 1.68
C SER A 70 -12.20 2.36 1.46
N ASN A 71 -12.43 1.47 0.50
CA ASN A 71 -11.52 0.37 0.18
C ASN A 71 -11.73 -0.17 -1.25
N ALA A 72 -11.95 0.71 -2.21
CA ALA A 72 -12.24 0.33 -3.58
C ALA A 72 -11.04 -0.38 -4.24
N ARG A 73 -11.32 -1.16 -5.28
CA ARG A 73 -10.32 -1.74 -6.19
C ARG A 73 -10.30 -0.98 -7.50
N ILE A 74 -9.10 -0.75 -8.03
CA ILE A 74 -8.92 -0.22 -9.38
C ILE A 74 -9.34 -1.32 -10.35
N LEU A 75 -10.27 -0.99 -11.24
CA LEU A 75 -10.77 -1.89 -12.28
C LEU A 75 -10.04 -1.64 -13.60
N ASP A 76 -9.82 -0.36 -13.93
CA ASP A 76 -9.20 0.06 -15.18
C ASP A 76 -8.58 1.46 -15.04
N ILE A 77 -7.63 1.76 -15.92
CA ILE A 77 -6.99 3.08 -16.01
C ILE A 77 -6.91 3.49 -17.48
N ASP A 78 -7.69 4.50 -17.86
CA ASP A 78 -7.55 5.16 -19.15
C ASP A 78 -6.35 6.13 -19.13
N THR A 79 -5.32 5.80 -19.90
CA THR A 79 -4.06 6.55 -19.91
C THR A 79 -4.01 7.68 -20.92
N GLU A 80 -5.04 7.90 -21.75
CA GLU A 80 -5.01 8.85 -22.88
C GLU A 80 -4.57 10.25 -22.44
N ALA A 81 -5.25 10.82 -21.43
CA ALA A 81 -4.94 12.15 -20.91
C ALA A 81 -3.51 12.28 -20.36
N ILE A 82 -3.00 11.22 -19.73
CA ILE A 82 -1.63 11.19 -19.18
C ILE A 82 -0.61 11.13 -20.32
N GLN A 83 -0.80 10.22 -21.27
CA GLN A 83 0.09 10.05 -22.42
C GLN A 83 0.15 11.31 -23.28
N ASP A 84 -0.98 11.97 -23.51
CA ASP A 84 -1.04 13.24 -24.22
C ASP A 84 -0.21 14.33 -23.52
N ALA A 85 -0.34 14.46 -22.21
CA ALA A 85 0.43 15.44 -21.44
C ALA A 85 1.93 15.10 -21.44
N LEU A 86 2.30 13.84 -21.28
CA LEU A 86 3.69 13.38 -21.34
C LEU A 86 4.31 13.63 -22.72
N SER A 87 3.55 13.42 -23.80
CA SER A 87 4.01 13.66 -25.18
C SER A 87 4.34 15.14 -25.45
N GLN A 88 3.74 16.06 -24.68
CA GLN A 88 4.01 17.49 -24.72
C GLN A 88 5.20 17.90 -23.83
N GLY A 89 5.89 16.93 -23.22
CA GLY A 89 7.03 17.18 -22.33
C GLY A 89 6.65 17.69 -20.94
N LYS A 90 5.37 17.54 -20.52
CA LYS A 90 4.90 17.98 -19.21
C LYS A 90 5.21 16.95 -18.13
N ILE A 91 5.48 17.43 -16.93
CA ILE A 91 5.52 16.61 -15.72
C ILE A 91 4.07 16.36 -15.26
N VAL A 92 3.63 15.12 -15.30
CA VAL A 92 2.27 14.75 -14.88
C VAL A 92 2.24 14.37 -13.40
N ILE A 93 1.33 14.98 -12.65
CA ILE A 93 1.18 14.78 -11.21
C ILE A 93 -0.22 14.24 -10.92
N VAL A 94 -0.33 12.99 -10.52
CA VAL A 94 -1.64 12.36 -10.23
C VAL A 94 -1.89 12.32 -8.72
N ALA A 95 -3.10 12.69 -8.29
CA ALA A 95 -3.54 12.44 -6.92
C ALA A 95 -3.80 10.93 -6.77
N GLY A 96 -3.09 10.31 -5.83
CA GLY A 96 -3.25 8.88 -5.59
C GLY A 96 -4.55 8.58 -4.85
N PHE A 97 -4.63 7.36 -4.28
CA PHE A 97 -5.64 6.94 -3.29
C PHE A 97 -7.10 7.00 -3.72
N GLN A 98 -7.44 7.64 -4.83
CA GLN A 98 -8.79 7.97 -5.25
C GLN A 98 -9.04 7.53 -6.69
N GLY A 99 -10.30 7.26 -7.00
CA GLY A 99 -10.79 6.99 -8.35
C GLY A 99 -12.29 7.25 -8.44
N ILE A 100 -12.89 6.88 -9.56
CA ILE A 100 -14.32 7.07 -9.81
C ILE A 100 -15.02 5.74 -10.07
N SER A 101 -16.17 5.55 -9.44
CA SER A 101 -17.02 4.39 -9.71
C SER A 101 -17.82 4.56 -11.00
N ALA A 102 -18.44 3.48 -11.48
CA ALA A 102 -19.35 3.52 -12.62
C ALA A 102 -20.53 4.50 -12.43
N ASP A 103 -20.94 4.74 -11.18
CA ASP A 103 -22.00 5.68 -10.82
C ASP A 103 -21.53 7.13 -10.69
N ARG A 104 -20.26 7.40 -11.05
CA ARG A 104 -19.60 8.71 -10.93
C ARG A 104 -19.39 9.21 -9.50
N GLU A 105 -19.28 8.28 -8.56
CA GLU A 105 -18.94 8.60 -7.18
C GLU A 105 -17.42 8.57 -6.97
N ILE A 106 -16.91 9.53 -6.19
CA ILE A 106 -15.52 9.48 -5.72
C ILE A 106 -15.40 8.32 -4.75
N THR A 107 -14.38 7.49 -4.96
CA THR A 107 -14.05 6.38 -4.07
C THR A 107 -12.59 6.47 -3.65
N THR A 108 -12.28 5.90 -2.49
CA THR A 108 -10.90 5.77 -2.02
C THR A 108 -10.46 4.32 -1.91
N LEU A 109 -9.16 4.08 -2.10
CA LEU A 109 -8.54 2.76 -2.19
C LEU A 109 -8.17 2.16 -0.82
N GLY A 110 -8.41 2.89 0.26
CA GLY A 110 -8.02 2.50 1.61
C GLY A 110 -6.53 2.71 1.90
N ARG A 111 -6.03 2.09 2.97
CA ARG A 111 -4.62 2.21 3.39
C ARG A 111 -3.69 1.74 2.27
N GLY A 112 -2.57 2.46 2.11
CA GLY A 112 -1.63 2.22 1.00
C GLY A 112 -2.19 2.52 -0.39
N GLY A 113 -3.30 3.26 -0.48
CA GLY A 113 -3.94 3.58 -1.75
C GLY A 113 -3.04 4.40 -2.67
N SER A 114 -2.20 5.31 -2.13
CA SER A 114 -1.26 6.08 -2.95
C SER A 114 -0.17 5.19 -3.57
N ASP A 115 0.41 4.26 -2.79
CA ASP A 115 1.37 3.27 -3.33
C ASP A 115 0.71 2.41 -4.41
N THR A 116 -0.50 1.91 -4.12
CA THR A 116 -1.27 1.09 -5.06
C THR A 116 -1.57 1.85 -6.35
N THR A 117 -1.89 3.15 -6.26
CA THR A 117 -2.13 4.00 -7.43
C THR A 117 -0.86 4.18 -8.25
N ALA A 118 0.29 4.41 -7.60
CA ALA A 118 1.57 4.59 -8.29
C ALA A 118 1.96 3.33 -9.08
N VAL A 119 1.80 2.15 -8.48
CA VAL A 119 2.09 0.88 -9.15
C VAL A 119 1.08 0.58 -10.27
N ALA A 120 -0.21 0.87 -10.06
CA ALA A 120 -1.23 0.66 -11.07
C ALA A 120 -1.03 1.57 -12.30
N LEU A 121 -0.69 2.85 -12.08
CA LEU A 121 -0.33 3.76 -13.16
C LEU A 121 0.94 3.31 -13.89
N ALA A 122 1.96 2.86 -13.16
CA ALA A 122 3.18 2.33 -13.77
C ALA A 122 2.89 1.10 -14.65
N ALA A 123 1.99 0.22 -14.21
CA ALA A 123 1.54 -0.92 -15.00
C ALA A 123 0.77 -0.48 -16.26
N ALA A 124 -0.19 0.43 -16.12
CA ALA A 124 -1.00 0.92 -17.23
C ALA A 124 -0.19 1.70 -18.28
N LEU A 125 0.85 2.41 -17.84
CA LEU A 125 1.73 3.21 -18.70
C LEU A 125 2.94 2.41 -19.22
N GLU A 126 3.03 1.12 -18.92
CA GLU A 126 4.18 0.26 -19.27
C GLU A 126 5.53 0.86 -18.83
N ALA A 127 5.57 1.44 -17.63
CA ALA A 127 6.76 2.09 -17.12
C ALA A 127 7.86 1.08 -16.78
N ASP A 128 9.12 1.44 -17.02
CA ASP A 128 10.28 0.59 -16.75
C ASP A 128 10.41 0.21 -15.27
N LYS A 129 10.01 1.12 -14.36
CA LYS A 129 9.97 0.91 -12.92
C LYS A 129 9.03 1.88 -12.22
N CYS A 130 8.61 1.53 -11.00
CA CYS A 130 7.89 2.42 -10.09
C CYS A 130 8.75 2.73 -8.85
N SER A 131 9.08 3.99 -8.64
CA SER A 131 9.85 4.41 -7.46
C SER A 131 8.92 4.92 -6.36
N ILE A 132 9.00 4.28 -5.19
CA ILE A 132 8.30 4.70 -3.98
C ILE A 132 9.26 5.50 -3.11
N CYS A 133 9.04 6.82 -3.10
CA CYS A 133 9.84 7.77 -2.34
C CYS A 133 9.28 7.94 -0.92
N THR A 134 10.10 7.64 0.08
CA THR A 134 9.70 7.62 1.50
C THR A 134 10.76 8.30 2.38
N ASP A 135 10.62 8.24 3.69
CA ASP A 135 11.56 8.79 4.68
C ASP A 135 12.72 7.82 5.01
N VAL A 136 12.68 6.58 4.51
CA VAL A 136 13.76 5.60 4.63
C VAL A 136 14.53 5.41 3.33
N VAL A 137 15.84 5.15 3.44
CA VAL A 137 16.75 4.93 2.30
C VAL A 137 16.54 3.60 1.56
N GLY A 138 15.69 2.72 2.08
CA GLY A 138 15.39 1.42 1.51
C GLY A 138 14.86 0.43 2.54
N VAL A 139 14.75 -0.83 2.13
CA VAL A 139 14.35 -1.95 2.99
C VAL A 139 15.59 -2.50 3.69
N PHE A 140 15.48 -2.76 4.99
CA PHE A 140 16.58 -3.30 5.79
C PHE A 140 16.33 -4.77 6.16
N THR A 141 17.41 -5.48 6.52
CA THR A 141 17.34 -6.86 7.02
C THR A 141 16.47 -6.99 8.28
N THR A 142 16.26 -5.92 9.03
CA THR A 142 15.38 -5.83 10.21
C THR A 142 15.22 -4.35 10.54
N ASP A 143 14.29 -3.99 11.42
CA ASP A 143 14.10 -2.60 11.84
C ASP A 143 15.38 -2.02 12.53
N PRO A 144 16.03 -1.01 11.92
CA PRO A 144 17.27 -0.42 12.44
C PRO A 144 17.06 0.35 13.75
N ARG A 145 15.81 0.72 14.09
CA ARG A 145 15.48 1.38 15.37
C ARG A 145 15.71 0.44 16.56
N TYR A 146 15.56 -0.87 16.35
CA TYR A 146 15.79 -1.89 17.37
C TYR A 146 17.18 -2.53 17.25
N ILE A 147 17.62 -2.82 16.02
CA ILE A 147 18.90 -3.50 15.77
C ILE A 147 19.83 -2.59 14.97
N LYS A 148 20.79 -1.96 15.67
CA LYS A 148 21.73 -0.99 15.07
C LYS A 148 22.60 -1.57 13.94
N ASN A 149 22.79 -2.88 13.91
CA ASN A 149 23.58 -3.58 12.88
C ASN A 149 22.74 -4.03 11.66
N ALA A 150 21.47 -3.60 11.58
CA ALA A 150 20.63 -3.85 10.41
C ALA A 150 21.29 -3.29 9.15
N ARG A 151 21.22 -4.05 8.05
CA ARG A 151 21.85 -3.67 6.78
C ARG A 151 20.77 -3.38 5.75
N LYS A 152 20.97 -2.35 4.93
CA LYS A 152 20.11 -2.10 3.77
C LYS A 152 20.24 -3.28 2.79
N LEU A 153 19.11 -3.74 2.28
CA LEU A 153 19.03 -4.70 1.20
C LEU A 153 19.13 -3.93 -0.11
N ASN A 154 20.05 -4.32 -1.01
CA ASN A 154 20.10 -3.71 -2.34
C ASN A 154 18.95 -4.23 -3.22
N GLN A 155 18.56 -5.48 -2.99
CA GLN A 155 17.53 -6.17 -3.75
C GLN A 155 16.78 -7.18 -2.89
N VAL A 156 15.49 -7.34 -3.16
CA VAL A 156 14.58 -8.31 -2.55
C VAL A 156 13.57 -8.78 -3.59
N THR A 157 13.08 -10.02 -3.50
CA THR A 157 12.03 -10.49 -4.41
C THR A 157 10.65 -9.97 -4.01
N TYR A 158 9.66 -10.01 -4.92
CA TYR A 158 8.28 -9.65 -4.55
C TYR A 158 7.75 -10.47 -3.38
N ASP A 159 8.01 -11.79 -3.36
CA ASP A 159 7.54 -12.68 -2.29
C ASP A 159 8.21 -12.39 -0.95
N GLU A 160 9.53 -12.19 -0.95
CA GLU A 160 10.25 -11.80 0.27
C GLU A 160 9.76 -10.45 0.80
N MET A 161 9.49 -9.48 -0.10
CA MET A 161 8.96 -8.17 0.31
C MET A 161 7.53 -8.28 0.83
N LEU A 162 6.69 -9.11 0.23
CA LEU A 162 5.31 -9.33 0.67
C LEU A 162 5.27 -9.92 2.08
N GLU A 163 6.11 -10.92 2.36
CA GLU A 163 6.26 -11.49 3.70
C GLU A 163 6.77 -10.45 4.71
N LEU A 164 7.79 -9.67 4.36
CA LEU A 164 8.29 -8.60 5.23
C LEU A 164 7.21 -7.55 5.52
N ALA A 165 6.48 -7.10 4.49
CA ALA A 165 5.42 -6.09 4.63
C ALA A 165 4.27 -6.59 5.49
N ASN A 166 3.83 -7.84 5.31
CA ASN A 166 2.78 -8.47 6.10
C ASN A 166 3.18 -8.64 7.58
N LEU A 167 4.47 -8.84 7.86
CA LEU A 167 5.00 -9.02 9.21
C LEU A 167 5.42 -7.70 9.88
N GLY A 168 5.00 -6.56 9.33
CA GLY A 168 5.16 -5.24 9.97
C GLY A 168 6.34 -4.41 9.47
N ALA A 169 7.00 -4.78 8.37
CA ALA A 169 7.91 -3.87 7.68
C ALA A 169 7.11 -2.75 7.00
N GLY A 170 6.79 -1.70 7.75
CA GLY A 170 5.90 -0.59 7.35
C GLY A 170 6.43 0.36 6.28
N VAL A 171 7.29 -0.14 5.37
CA VAL A 171 7.91 0.65 4.31
C VAL A 171 7.07 0.66 3.04
N LEU A 172 6.38 -0.44 2.73
CA LEU A 172 5.47 -0.56 1.60
C LEU A 172 4.18 -1.24 2.02
N HIS A 173 3.07 -0.81 1.43
CA HIS A 173 1.81 -1.50 1.62
C HIS A 173 1.79 -2.84 0.85
N PRO A 174 1.39 -3.98 1.47
CA PRO A 174 1.37 -5.30 0.82
C PRO A 174 0.62 -5.32 -0.51
N ARG A 175 -0.50 -4.62 -0.59
CA ARG A 175 -1.33 -4.51 -1.80
C ARG A 175 -0.57 -3.91 -3.00
N ALA A 176 0.34 -2.96 -2.76
CA ALA A 176 1.14 -2.37 -3.83
C ALA A 176 2.20 -3.36 -4.34
N VAL A 177 2.82 -4.13 -3.43
CA VAL A 177 3.77 -5.19 -3.77
C VAL A 177 3.08 -6.32 -4.55
N GLU A 178 1.89 -6.72 -4.13
CA GLU A 178 1.08 -7.72 -4.83
C GLU A 178 0.70 -7.25 -6.24
N TYR A 179 0.30 -5.99 -6.39
CA TYR A 179 0.02 -5.40 -7.69
C TYR A 179 1.27 -5.40 -8.57
N ALA A 180 2.42 -4.98 -8.02
CA ALA A 180 3.69 -4.96 -8.74
C ALA A 180 4.09 -6.37 -9.23
N LYS A 181 3.91 -7.39 -8.39
CA LYS A 181 4.13 -8.79 -8.75
C LYS A 181 3.23 -9.23 -9.90
N ASN A 182 1.93 -8.98 -9.80
CA ASN A 182 0.95 -9.43 -10.80
C ASN A 182 1.19 -8.84 -12.19
N TYR A 183 1.65 -7.59 -12.25
CA TYR A 183 1.94 -6.87 -13.50
C TYR A 183 3.44 -6.83 -13.84
N ARG A 184 4.30 -7.47 -13.03
CA ARG A 184 5.76 -7.53 -13.21
C ARG A 184 6.41 -6.15 -13.34
N ILE A 185 5.99 -5.20 -12.52
CA ILE A 185 6.57 -3.85 -12.47
C ILE A 185 7.67 -3.82 -11.42
N PRO A 186 8.94 -3.58 -11.79
CA PRO A 186 10.01 -3.42 -10.81
C PRO A 186 9.72 -2.24 -9.89
N LEU A 187 9.84 -2.44 -8.57
CA LEU A 187 9.74 -1.35 -7.61
C LEU A 187 11.11 -0.93 -7.10
N GLU A 188 11.26 0.35 -6.78
CA GLU A 188 12.40 0.86 -6.04
C GLU A 188 11.91 1.63 -4.81
N VAL A 189 12.28 1.17 -3.62
CA VAL A 189 12.05 1.94 -2.39
C VAL A 189 13.26 2.81 -2.12
N ARG A 190 13.08 4.12 -2.09
CA ARG A 190 14.19 5.07 -1.88
C ARG A 190 13.82 6.24 -0.98
N ALA A 191 14.84 6.90 -0.44
CA ALA A 191 14.66 8.12 0.31
C ALA A 191 14.25 9.28 -0.62
N SER A 192 13.37 10.13 -0.11
CA SER A 192 12.91 11.36 -0.77
C SER A 192 13.87 12.54 -0.64
N HIS A 193 14.80 12.49 0.31
CA HIS A 193 15.69 13.60 0.69
C HIS A 193 17.16 13.33 0.38
N GLU A 194 17.48 12.13 -0.10
CA GLU A 194 18.85 11.72 -0.43
C GLU A 194 18.88 11.14 -1.84
N ASP A 195 19.95 11.45 -2.57
CA ASP A 195 20.21 10.86 -3.89
C ASP A 195 21.08 9.61 -3.75
N GLU A 196 20.56 8.63 -3.02
CA GLU A 196 21.15 7.30 -2.88
C GLU A 196 20.26 6.27 -3.59
N ALA A 197 20.89 5.23 -4.15
CA ALA A 197 20.16 4.09 -4.71
C ALA A 197 19.33 3.39 -3.62
N GLY A 198 18.07 3.10 -3.96
CA GLY A 198 17.13 2.44 -3.08
C GLY A 198 17.32 0.93 -2.99
N THR A 199 16.29 0.25 -2.46
CA THR A 199 16.14 -1.20 -2.57
C THR A 199 15.28 -1.54 -3.77
N MET A 200 15.79 -2.38 -4.67
CA MET A 200 15.04 -2.92 -5.80
C MET A 200 14.18 -4.11 -5.37
N ILE A 201 12.94 -4.15 -5.87
CA ILE A 201 11.98 -5.24 -5.65
C ILE A 201 11.52 -5.76 -7.02
N GLU A 202 11.88 -7.00 -7.35
CA GLU A 202 11.61 -7.61 -8.66
C GLU A 202 11.44 -9.15 -8.55
N GLU A 203 11.08 -9.84 -9.64
CA GLU A 203 10.77 -11.28 -9.60
C GLU A 203 12.01 -12.13 -9.30
N GLU A 204 13.11 -11.85 -9.99
CA GLU A 204 14.35 -12.62 -9.89
C GLU A 204 15.51 -11.72 -9.50
N MET A 205 16.42 -12.25 -8.68
CA MET A 205 17.65 -11.55 -8.35
C MET A 205 18.69 -11.69 -9.44
N THR A 206 19.34 -10.58 -9.78
CA THR A 206 20.44 -10.53 -10.77
C THR A 206 21.68 -11.33 -10.34
N MET A 207 21.79 -11.72 -9.07
CA MET A 207 22.87 -12.57 -8.56
C MET A 207 22.31 -13.75 -7.76
N GLU A 208 22.91 -14.94 -7.95
CA GLU A 208 22.72 -16.13 -7.11
C GLU A 208 23.10 -15.79 -5.66
N ASN A 209 22.13 -15.34 -4.87
CA ASN A 209 22.35 -15.06 -3.47
C ASN A 209 22.13 -16.34 -2.64
N THR A 210 23.20 -16.82 -2.02
CA THR A 210 23.26 -18.00 -1.13
C THR A 210 22.61 -17.81 0.25
N LYS A 211 21.93 -16.69 0.52
CA LYS A 211 21.30 -16.41 1.81
C LYS A 211 19.90 -17.02 1.88
N VAL A 212 19.72 -17.96 2.81
CA VAL A 212 18.44 -18.62 3.10
C VAL A 212 17.44 -17.66 3.76
N VAL A 213 17.92 -16.65 4.50
CA VAL A 213 17.07 -15.66 5.20
C VAL A 213 17.48 -14.25 4.78
N ARG A 214 16.51 -13.45 4.31
CA ARG A 214 16.73 -12.06 3.90
C ARG A 214 16.57 -11.05 5.01
N GLY A 215 15.58 -11.27 5.84
CA GLY A 215 15.26 -10.34 6.89
C GLY A 215 14.39 -10.96 7.98
N ILE A 216 14.27 -10.19 9.05
CA ILE A 216 13.46 -10.49 10.22
C ILE A 216 12.52 -9.31 10.38
N ALA A 217 11.23 -9.59 10.30
CA ALA A 217 10.18 -8.65 10.63
C ALA A 217 9.53 -9.07 11.96
N PHE A 218 8.97 -8.10 12.68
CA PHE A 218 8.39 -8.31 13.99
C PHE A 218 7.20 -7.39 14.19
N GLU A 219 6.17 -7.92 14.84
CA GLU A 219 4.96 -7.21 15.22
C GLU A 219 4.75 -7.32 16.74
N ASP A 220 4.55 -6.17 17.40
CA ASP A 220 4.43 -6.07 18.86
C ASP A 220 3.00 -6.26 19.38
N LYS A 221 1.99 -6.03 18.53
CA LYS A 221 0.56 -5.96 18.91
C LYS A 221 -0.25 -7.19 18.47
N ILE A 222 0.26 -8.38 18.76
CA ILE A 222 -0.42 -9.62 18.41
C ILE A 222 -1.39 -10.05 19.53
N THR A 223 -2.67 -10.23 19.17
CA THR A 223 -3.66 -10.86 20.06
C THR A 223 -3.86 -12.32 19.67
N ARG A 224 -3.49 -13.24 20.59
CA ARG A 224 -3.68 -14.69 20.37
C ARG A 224 -5.02 -15.16 20.93
N ILE A 225 -5.92 -15.60 20.05
CA ILE A 225 -7.16 -16.28 20.42
C ILE A 225 -6.96 -17.80 20.27
N THR A 226 -7.16 -18.56 21.34
CA THR A 226 -7.10 -20.04 21.30
C THR A 226 -8.49 -20.63 21.49
N ILE A 227 -8.92 -21.45 20.54
CA ILE A 227 -10.21 -22.12 20.58
C ILE A 227 -9.98 -23.62 20.77
N HIS A 228 -10.59 -24.19 21.80
CA HIS A 228 -10.52 -25.62 22.07
C HIS A 228 -11.78 -26.32 21.59
N TRP A 229 -11.62 -27.53 21.03
CA TRP A 229 -12.72 -28.35 20.54
C TRP A 229 -12.49 -29.83 20.84
N ASP A 230 -13.57 -30.56 21.08
CA ASP A 230 -13.54 -32.01 21.21
C ASP A 230 -13.32 -32.68 19.82
N LYS A 231 -12.68 -33.87 19.81
CA LYS A 231 -12.42 -34.69 18.62
C LYS A 231 -13.68 -35.05 17.84
N LYS A 232 -14.85 -35.07 18.49
CA LYS A 232 -16.12 -35.50 17.89
C LYS A 232 -16.81 -34.46 16.99
N ARG A 233 -16.42 -33.17 17.04
CA ARG A 233 -17.08 -32.09 16.25
C ARG A 233 -16.14 -31.48 15.21
N LYS A 234 -15.82 -32.22 14.15
CA LYS A 234 -14.90 -31.76 13.08
C LYS A 234 -15.43 -30.54 12.30
N HIS A 235 -16.72 -30.49 11.98
CA HIS A 235 -17.33 -29.41 11.18
C HIS A 235 -17.44 -28.07 11.92
N ALA A 236 -17.52 -28.10 13.26
CA ALA A 236 -17.59 -26.88 14.06
C ALA A 236 -16.29 -26.05 14.00
N ARG A 237 -15.14 -26.69 13.72
CA ARG A 237 -13.81 -26.05 13.72
C ARG A 237 -13.67 -25.02 12.61
N LEU A 238 -13.95 -25.45 11.37
CA LEU A 238 -13.86 -24.59 10.19
C LEU A 238 -14.91 -23.48 10.22
N GLN A 239 -16.11 -23.76 10.73
CA GLN A 239 -17.16 -22.74 10.87
C GLN A 239 -16.78 -21.65 11.88
N SER A 240 -16.20 -22.00 13.03
CA SER A 240 -15.75 -21.01 14.01
C SER A 240 -14.64 -20.11 13.44
N ILE A 241 -13.65 -20.69 12.77
CA ILE A 241 -12.56 -19.93 12.13
C ILE A 241 -13.11 -19.03 11.02
N HIS A 242 -13.95 -19.58 10.12
CA HIS A 242 -14.57 -18.85 9.02
C HIS A 242 -15.44 -17.68 9.52
N ASN A 243 -16.17 -17.86 10.61
CA ASN A 243 -16.99 -16.79 11.18
C ASN A 243 -16.14 -15.66 11.75
N ILE A 244 -15.00 -15.97 12.38
CA ILE A 244 -14.07 -14.96 12.91
C ILE A 244 -13.44 -14.20 11.75
N SER A 245 -12.92 -14.90 10.75
CA SER A 245 -12.26 -14.26 9.59
C SER A 245 -13.20 -13.40 8.74
N ARG A 246 -14.53 -13.55 8.87
CA ARG A 246 -15.51 -12.65 8.21
C ARG A 246 -15.69 -11.32 8.91
N THR A 247 -15.39 -11.26 10.20
CA THR A 247 -15.66 -10.09 11.05
C THR A 247 -14.39 -9.37 11.48
N GLN A 248 -13.25 -10.07 11.44
CA GLN A 248 -11.95 -9.57 11.86
C GLN A 248 -10.86 -10.01 10.88
N HIS A 249 -9.82 -9.20 10.71
CA HIS A 249 -8.61 -9.60 10.01
C HIS A 249 -7.86 -10.64 10.86
N VAL A 250 -7.47 -11.77 10.27
CA VAL A 250 -6.76 -12.86 10.96
C VAL A 250 -5.49 -13.16 10.20
N ASP A 251 -4.33 -12.96 10.84
CA ASP A 251 -3.03 -13.09 10.18
C ASP A 251 -2.50 -14.53 10.23
N ILE A 252 -2.48 -15.16 11.40
CA ILE A 252 -1.88 -16.49 11.61
C ILE A 252 -2.91 -17.47 12.17
N ILE A 253 -3.13 -18.58 11.46
CA ILE A 253 -3.95 -19.71 11.92
C ILE A 253 -3.05 -20.91 12.17
N ILE A 254 -2.91 -21.29 13.44
CA ILE A 254 -2.15 -22.49 13.84
C ILE A 254 -3.13 -23.56 14.32
N GLN A 255 -3.12 -24.72 13.66
CA GLN A 255 -3.87 -25.90 14.10
C GLN A 255 -2.90 -26.99 14.54
N GLY A 256 -2.90 -27.29 15.83
CA GLY A 256 -2.11 -28.38 16.43
C GLY A 256 -2.96 -29.33 17.26
N ILE A 257 -2.41 -30.51 17.54
CA ILE A 257 -2.94 -31.40 18.56
C ILE A 257 -2.33 -30.95 19.89
N THR A 258 -3.11 -30.37 20.78
CA THR A 258 -2.68 -30.16 22.17
C THR A 258 -2.71 -31.50 22.90
N GLY A 259 -1.55 -32.11 23.08
CA GLY A 259 -1.37 -33.12 24.12
C GLY A 259 -1.39 -32.40 25.46
N LEU A 260 -2.38 -32.68 26.31
CA LEU A 260 -2.31 -32.32 27.73
C LEU A 260 -1.17 -33.14 28.34
N GLY A 261 0.04 -32.59 28.36
CA GLY A 261 1.14 -33.09 29.17
C GLY A 261 0.70 -33.03 30.63
N HIS A 262 0.47 -34.20 31.22
CA HIS A 262 0.51 -34.33 32.68
C HIS A 262 1.97 -34.17 33.08
N GLY A 263 2.35 -32.96 33.49
CA GLY A 263 3.55 -32.75 34.27
C GLY A 263 3.30 -33.34 35.67
N ASN A 264 4.11 -34.34 36.02
CA ASN A 264 4.38 -34.69 37.41
C ASN A 264 5.33 -33.65 38.02
#